data_AF-A0A7R9CKX9-F1
#
_entry.id   AF-A0A7R9CKX9-F1
#
_cell.length_a   1.000
_cell.length_b   1.000
_cell.length_c   1.000
_cell.angle_alpha   90.00
_cell.angle_beta   90.00
_cell.angle_gamma   90.00
#
_symmetry.space_group_name_H-M   'P 1'
#
loop_
_entity.id
_entity.type
_entity.pdbx_description
1 polymer ?
#
loop_
_entity_poly.entity_id
_entity_poly.type
_entity_poly.pdbx_seq_one_letter_code
_entity_poly.pdbx_strand_id
1 'polypeptide(L)'
;MQVNFILLGELDVPVTSESLVRAFTWAQWAPTHQALYYIHYRRTQASVEGEPKEEELSPTLSCLQFHDDTPHETVLNIPLNLPQLPRSGGILCGVYEDDPVPLRVHDCSLDLQVVSDSKGVVCICHHYLYQPVKPPVQAEGGDMSNTVHFAYSVTLLHHGCVIHCVVPGIPWSDARTMKPTFVLHGDQHMLVYAPGLFTHLLDIGLSHEPCCHILTSPHLPGMPSHITHLVPLFQTGNNVTTVDLPSLDLVSLAATTAHLVDTFRSDNSLGNRLAILHYFLVHQGDFETVGELLMPVVERPLDLSVSQLLQEVLIGGAYASAQRNLPSDATALMLLLPLTSGVPAGELHVKVNRLSMSVTQEMLWNTAMMLLSPQQRVVPYRADMWTRLWEQLTKKTGKDRTRFRPSQVADKLMVSLVCYQPEALSRSSTPLSPGTSLVGSGALGELANMTAGGWGKADNLPFFEMESCTASKQEHIISVNLRELSMHLLKNTTKQQTPLHVHVVATQYCAAQLELSRLLCQLLCHCASVDARQEQEYGFALVTCLSEASISAIQSTKDALKHYNYQCHTVPFTKDFIKKGGGAP
;
A
#
# COMPACT_ATOMS: atom_id res chain seq x y z
N MET A 1 24.58 26.09 20.14
CA MET A 1 23.70 27.25 19.85
C MET A 1 22.45 27.06 20.67
N GLN A 2 22.08 28.01 21.52
CA GLN A 2 20.90 27.92 22.39
C GLN A 2 19.70 28.43 21.60
N VAL A 3 18.88 27.53 21.04
CA VAL A 3 17.60 27.93 20.45
C VAL A 3 16.55 27.77 21.54
N ASN A 4 16.08 28.90 22.07
CA ASN A 4 14.98 28.93 23.02
C ASN A 4 13.69 28.84 22.22
N PHE A 5 12.98 27.70 22.30
CA PHE A 5 11.60 27.62 21.84
C PHE A 5 10.75 28.46 22.80
N ILE A 6 10.33 29.64 22.35
CA ILE A 6 9.42 30.49 23.12
C ILE A 6 8.01 29.93 22.88
N LEU A 7 7.52 29.12 23.83
CA LEU A 7 6.10 28.79 23.92
C LEU A 7 5.36 30.08 24.30
N LEU A 8 4.81 30.78 23.30
CA LEU A 8 3.98 31.96 23.52
C LEU A 8 2.61 31.52 24.06
N GLY A 9 2.54 31.27 25.37
CA GLY A 9 1.32 31.44 26.14
C GLY A 9 1.28 32.87 26.66
N GLU A 10 0.19 33.60 26.42
CA GLU A 10 -0.08 34.85 27.14
C GLU A 10 0.04 34.58 28.64
N LEU A 11 0.93 35.28 29.36
CA LEU A 11 0.83 35.62 30.78
C LEU A 11 2.09 36.37 31.28
N ASP A 12 1.86 37.47 31.99
CA ASP A 12 2.81 38.31 32.72
C ASP A 12 3.55 37.55 33.86
N VAL A 13 4.36 36.55 33.51
CA VAL A 13 5.23 35.82 34.45
C VAL A 13 6.68 35.87 33.92
N PRO A 14 7.70 36.12 34.77
CA PRO A 14 9.08 36.13 34.33
C PRO A 14 9.43 34.77 33.68
N VAL A 15 9.72 34.81 32.38
CA VAL A 15 10.08 33.63 31.59
C VAL A 15 11.43 33.10 32.08
N THR A 16 11.42 32.14 32.99
CA THR A 16 12.61 31.36 33.33
C THR A 16 12.96 30.49 32.13
N SER A 17 13.98 30.89 31.37
CA SER A 17 14.45 30.12 30.22
C SER A 17 15.16 28.84 30.69
N GLU A 18 14.58 27.67 30.45
CA GLU A 18 15.24 26.38 30.64
C GLU A 18 15.97 25.97 29.35
N SER A 19 17.23 25.53 29.47
CA SER A 19 18.03 25.07 28.34
C SER A 19 17.80 23.59 28.07
N LEU A 20 16.90 23.26 27.15
CA LEU A 20 16.53 21.87 26.82
C LEU A 20 17.64 21.11 26.07
N VAL A 21 18.23 21.72 25.05
CA VAL A 21 19.29 21.12 24.22
C VAL A 21 20.43 22.11 24.03
N ARG A 22 21.67 21.69 24.35
CA ARG A 22 22.86 22.57 24.25
C ARG A 22 23.48 22.60 22.85
N ALA A 23 23.47 21.47 22.16
CA ALA A 23 24.07 21.29 20.85
C ALA A 23 23.24 20.30 20.02
N PHE A 24 22.86 20.73 18.82
CA PHE A 24 22.14 19.94 17.83
C PHE A 24 22.45 20.50 16.44
N THR A 25 22.26 19.70 15.40
CA THR A 25 22.45 20.11 13.99
C THR A 25 21.14 20.35 13.25
N TRP A 26 20.05 19.77 13.73
CA TRP A 26 18.73 19.90 13.12
C TRP A 26 17.65 19.79 14.20
N ALA A 27 16.53 20.50 14.05
CA ALA A 27 15.37 20.35 14.91
C ALA A 27 14.05 20.65 14.18
N GLN A 28 12.96 19.99 14.61
CA GLN A 28 11.60 20.23 14.13
C GLN A 28 10.61 20.16 15.30
N TRP A 29 9.78 21.20 15.40
CA TRP A 29 8.63 21.22 16.30
C TRP A 29 7.40 20.58 15.65
N ALA A 30 6.73 19.68 16.37
CA ALA A 30 5.46 19.07 16.00
C ALA A 30 4.36 19.56 16.98
N PRO A 31 3.65 20.64 16.64
CA PRO A 31 2.70 21.28 17.57
C PRO A 31 1.52 20.38 17.93
N THR A 32 1.03 19.58 16.99
CA THR A 32 -0.10 18.65 17.21
C THR A 32 0.17 17.64 18.32
N HIS A 33 1.43 17.24 18.47
CA HIS A 33 1.85 16.25 19.45
C HIS A 33 2.61 16.87 20.62
N GLN A 34 2.83 18.20 20.62
CA GLN A 34 3.70 18.87 21.58
C GLN A 34 5.05 18.14 21.70
N ALA A 35 5.68 17.87 20.55
CA ALA A 35 6.88 17.06 20.45
C ALA A 35 7.99 17.82 19.71
N LEU A 36 9.21 17.76 20.24
CA LEU A 36 10.41 18.33 19.61
C LEU A 36 11.32 17.20 19.14
N TYR A 37 11.49 17.11 17.82
CA TYR A 37 12.49 16.24 17.20
C TYR A 37 13.79 17.02 17.02
N TYR A 38 14.93 16.39 17.28
CA TYR A 38 16.24 17.02 17.07
C TYR A 38 17.34 15.99 16.84
N ILE A 39 18.37 16.39 16.10
CA ILE A 39 19.55 15.56 15.82
C ILE A 39 20.72 16.09 16.63
N HIS A 40 21.32 15.21 17.43
CA HIS A 40 22.55 15.48 18.18
C HIS A 40 23.55 14.35 17.99
N TYR A 41 24.78 14.57 18.44
CA TYR A 41 25.85 13.58 18.35
C TYR A 41 26.05 12.93 19.70
N ARG A 42 25.91 11.60 19.73
CA ARG A 42 26.15 10.81 20.94
C ARG A 42 27.30 9.84 20.71
N ARG A 43 28.04 9.54 21.78
CA ARG A 43 29.00 8.42 21.77
C ARG A 43 28.24 7.12 21.54
N THR A 44 28.65 6.36 20.53
CA THR A 44 28.08 5.07 20.19
C THR A 44 28.24 4.12 21.39
N GLN A 45 27.15 3.51 21.87
CA GLN A 45 27.25 2.45 22.89
C GLN A 45 27.84 1.21 22.21
N ALA A 46 28.94 0.67 22.76
CA ALA A 46 29.65 -0.46 22.17
C ALA A 46 28.72 -1.65 21.95
N SER A 47 28.71 -2.20 20.72
CA SER A 47 28.06 -3.49 20.47
C SER A 47 28.87 -4.59 21.17
N VAL A 48 28.18 -5.66 21.55
CA VAL A 48 28.75 -6.84 22.21
C VAL A 48 29.92 -7.42 21.41
N GLU A 49 31.02 -7.65 22.12
CA GLU A 49 32.26 -8.37 21.78
C GLU A 49 33.17 -7.82 20.66
N GLY A 50 34.33 -7.30 21.08
CA GLY A 50 35.60 -7.80 20.54
C GLY A 50 36.57 -6.85 19.86
N GLU A 51 36.19 -5.62 19.47
CA GLU A 51 37.14 -4.69 18.83
C GLU A 51 37.17 -3.30 19.47
N PRO A 52 38.35 -2.75 19.79
CA PRO A 52 38.49 -1.37 20.24
C PRO A 52 38.27 -0.44 19.04
N LYS A 53 37.06 0.11 18.88
CA LYS A 53 36.81 1.19 17.94
C LYS A 53 37.04 2.54 18.62
N GLU A 54 37.71 3.45 17.91
CA GLU A 54 37.83 4.87 18.29
C GLU A 54 36.47 5.44 18.70
N GLU A 55 36.44 6.43 19.61
CA GLU A 55 35.22 7.07 20.11
C GLU A 55 34.43 7.77 18.99
N GLU A 56 33.70 7.00 18.19
CA GLU A 56 32.97 7.53 17.06
C GLU A 56 31.60 8.05 17.51
N LEU A 57 31.43 9.37 17.40
CA LEU A 57 30.15 10.04 17.61
C LEU A 57 29.19 9.72 16.46
N SER A 58 28.04 9.13 16.77
CA SER A 58 26.99 8.84 15.80
C SER A 58 25.86 9.88 15.89
N PRO A 59 25.35 10.38 14.75
CA PRO A 59 24.18 11.25 14.75
C PRO A 59 22.98 10.44 15.21
N THR A 60 22.23 10.99 16.19
CA THR A 60 21.06 10.35 16.79
C THR A 60 19.88 11.30 16.68
N LEU A 61 18.78 10.83 16.09
CA LEU A 61 17.49 11.51 16.15
C LEU A 61 16.84 11.21 17.50
N SER A 62 16.54 12.26 18.25
CA SER A 62 15.85 12.19 19.53
C SER A 62 14.53 12.92 19.47
N CYS A 63 13.56 12.47 20.27
CA CYS A 63 12.29 13.17 20.45
C CYS A 63 12.01 13.47 21.92
N LEU A 64 11.75 14.74 22.23
CA LEU A 64 11.18 15.16 23.51
C LEU A 64 9.67 15.31 23.38
N GLN A 65 8.93 14.74 24.32
CA GLN A 65 7.49 14.94 24.49
C GLN A 65 7.26 15.91 25.64
N PHE A 66 6.46 16.95 25.40
CA PHE A 66 6.05 17.91 26.42
C PHE A 66 4.69 17.52 27.01
N HIS A 67 4.47 17.91 28.26
CA HIS A 67 3.26 17.63 29.02
C HIS A 67 2.79 18.91 29.70
N ASP A 68 1.49 18.97 30.00
CA ASP A 68 0.88 20.16 30.59
C ASP A 68 1.33 20.38 32.05
N ASP A 69 1.45 19.29 32.82
CA ASP A 69 1.66 19.34 34.29
C ASP A 69 3.04 18.80 34.75
N THR A 70 3.86 18.26 33.85
CA THR A 70 5.15 17.59 34.17
C THR A 70 6.26 18.04 33.22
N PRO A 71 7.55 17.96 33.61
CA PRO A 71 8.64 18.25 32.69
C PRO A 71 8.61 17.32 31.46
N HIS A 72 9.33 17.73 30.42
CA HIS A 72 9.48 16.98 29.18
C HIS A 72 10.13 15.59 29.40
N GLU A 73 9.80 14.62 28.54
CA GLU A 73 10.42 13.27 28.56
C GLU A 73 11.03 12.92 27.20
N THR A 74 12.14 12.17 27.18
CA THR A 74 12.71 11.65 25.94
C THR A 74 12.07 10.32 25.56
N VAL A 75 11.17 10.33 24.58
CA VAL A 75 10.38 9.16 24.17
C VAL A 75 11.05 8.28 23.13
N LEU A 76 11.95 8.85 22.32
CA LEU A 76 12.54 8.20 21.15
C LEU A 76 14.02 8.56 21.01
N ASN A 77 14.87 7.56 20.72
CA ASN A 77 16.23 7.74 20.21
C ASN A 77 16.50 6.75 19.07
N ILE A 78 16.92 7.25 17.91
CA ILE A 78 17.26 6.44 16.74
C ILE A 78 18.63 6.89 16.21
N PRO A 79 19.64 6.00 16.22
CA PRO A 79 20.88 6.25 15.50
C PRO A 79 20.59 6.39 14.00
N LEU A 80 21.05 7.47 13.40
CA LEU A 80 20.90 7.72 11.98
C LEU A 80 22.21 7.37 11.25
N ASN A 81 22.06 6.80 10.06
CA ASN A 81 23.17 6.66 9.11
C ASN A 81 23.14 7.85 8.14
N LEU A 82 23.55 9.03 8.63
CA LEU A 82 23.69 10.21 7.76
C LEU A 82 25.08 10.21 7.11
N PRO A 83 25.22 10.68 5.86
CA PRO A 83 26.54 10.94 5.27
C PRO A 83 27.34 11.84 6.23
N GLN A 84 28.65 11.57 6.36
CA GLN A 84 29.50 12.21 7.36
C GLN A 84 29.43 13.74 7.24
N LEU A 85 28.60 14.37 8.09
CA LEU A 85 28.65 15.81 8.25
C LEU A 85 30.05 16.17 8.75
N PRO A 86 30.73 17.15 8.12
CA PRO A 86 32.13 17.42 8.40
C PRO A 86 32.36 17.69 9.89
N ARG A 87 33.17 16.82 10.52
CA ARG A 87 33.39 16.76 11.98
C ARG A 87 34.34 17.84 12.52
N SER A 88 34.70 18.86 11.74
CA SER A 88 35.81 19.74 12.09
C SER A 88 35.60 21.17 11.59
N GLY A 89 35.23 22.06 12.52
CA GLY A 89 35.71 23.45 12.70
C GLY A 89 35.88 24.41 11.52
N GLY A 90 35.51 24.06 10.30
CA GLY A 90 35.73 24.83 9.08
C GLY A 90 34.41 25.03 8.38
N ILE A 91 33.87 26.24 8.55
CA ILE A 91 32.72 26.79 7.83
C ILE A 91 31.56 25.78 7.74
N LEU A 92 30.92 25.56 8.89
CA LEU A 92 29.49 25.28 8.90
C LEU A 92 28.84 26.29 7.96
N CYS A 93 27.96 25.84 7.09
CA CYS A 93 27.04 26.69 6.34
C CYS A 93 26.24 27.52 7.35
N GLY A 94 26.82 28.63 7.82
CA GLY A 94 26.24 29.58 8.77
C GLY A 94 25.25 30.52 8.10
N VAL A 95 24.86 30.17 6.87
CA VAL A 95 23.72 30.77 6.18
C VAL A 95 22.53 29.92 6.56
N TYR A 96 21.92 30.29 7.67
CA TYR A 96 20.54 29.89 7.93
C TYR A 96 19.70 30.52 6.82
N GLU A 97 19.01 29.72 6.03
CA GLU A 97 17.94 30.28 5.22
C GLU A 97 16.85 30.67 6.22
N ASP A 98 16.51 31.96 6.27
CA ASP A 98 15.33 32.44 7.00
C ASP A 98 14.08 31.92 6.28
N ASP A 99 13.84 30.62 6.41
CA ASP A 99 12.59 30.00 6.01
C ASP A 99 11.50 30.59 6.92
N PRO A 100 10.46 31.24 6.38
CA PRO A 100 9.48 31.98 7.18
C PRO A 100 8.64 31.10 8.11
N VAL A 101 8.90 29.79 8.18
CA VAL A 101 8.27 28.87 9.13
C VAL A 101 9.19 28.65 10.35
N PRO A 102 8.94 29.30 11.50
CA PRO A 102 9.79 29.24 12.70
C PRO A 102 9.82 27.87 13.40
N LEU A 103 9.29 26.82 12.78
CA LEU A 103 9.11 25.50 13.39
C LEU A 103 10.23 24.51 13.04
N ARG A 104 11.20 24.89 12.21
CA ARG A 104 12.32 24.02 11.84
C ARG A 104 13.65 24.76 11.84
N VAL A 105 14.69 24.05 12.27
CA VAL A 105 16.09 24.47 12.23
C VAL A 105 16.84 23.49 11.35
N HIS A 106 17.34 23.97 10.22
CA HIS A 106 17.98 23.15 9.20
C HIS A 106 19.48 23.42 9.09
N ASP A 107 20.26 22.36 9.02
CA ASP A 107 21.57 22.41 8.36
C ASP A 107 21.29 22.47 6.84
N CYS A 108 21.90 23.41 6.12
CA CYS A 108 21.63 23.61 4.69
C CYS A 108 21.94 22.36 3.84
N SER A 109 22.73 21.44 4.38
CA SER A 109 23.05 20.15 3.76
C SER A 109 22.06 19.01 4.07
N LEU A 110 21.16 19.19 5.04
CA LEU A 110 20.24 18.16 5.51
C LEU A 110 18.77 18.56 5.31
N ASP A 111 18.14 17.93 4.30
CA ASP A 111 16.72 18.07 4.04
C ASP A 111 15.96 16.89 4.67
N LEU A 112 15.63 17.03 5.96
CA LEU A 112 14.96 16.03 6.78
C LEU A 112 13.65 16.57 7.35
N GLN A 113 12.61 15.75 7.30
CA GLN A 113 11.29 16.02 7.88
C GLN A 113 10.78 14.78 8.62
N VAL A 114 10.27 14.97 9.84
CA VAL A 114 9.53 13.95 10.55
C VAL A 114 8.03 14.18 10.35
N VAL A 115 7.32 13.16 9.89
CA VAL A 115 5.86 13.18 9.70
C VAL A 115 5.25 12.17 10.65
N SER A 116 4.30 12.60 11.48
CA SER A 116 3.67 11.75 12.47
C SER A 116 2.18 12.03 12.63
N ASP A 117 1.44 11.06 13.16
CA ASP A 117 0.02 11.18 13.48
C ASP A 117 -0.35 10.58 14.85
N SER A 118 -1.58 10.84 15.28
CA SER A 118 -2.11 10.32 16.55
C SER A 118 -2.38 8.81 16.54
N LYS A 119 -2.38 8.14 15.38
CA LYS A 119 -2.60 6.69 15.25
C LYS A 119 -1.32 5.90 15.46
N GLY A 120 -0.17 6.57 15.56
CA GLY A 120 1.14 5.96 15.77
C GLY A 120 1.93 5.76 14.49
N VAL A 121 1.57 6.46 13.40
CA VAL A 121 2.40 6.60 12.21
C VAL A 121 3.54 7.56 12.55
N VAL A 122 4.79 7.12 12.32
CA VAL A 122 5.97 7.97 12.43
C VAL A 122 6.92 7.66 11.29
N CYS A 123 7.13 8.65 10.44
CA CYS A 123 7.94 8.55 9.23
C CYS A 123 9.08 9.56 9.30
N ILE A 124 10.31 9.10 9.08
CA ILE A 124 11.49 9.97 8.97
C ILE A 124 11.80 10.07 7.47
N CYS A 125 11.57 11.24 6.91
CA CYS A 125 11.72 11.52 5.50
C CYS A 125 13.00 12.31 5.27
N HIS A 126 13.83 11.88 4.32
CA HIS A 126 15.09 12.54 4.02
C HIS A 126 15.32 12.59 2.52
N HIS A 127 15.64 13.76 2.00
CA HIS A 127 15.99 14.00 0.61
C HIS A 127 17.48 14.27 0.44
N TYR A 128 18.08 13.73 -0.62
CA TYR A 128 19.50 13.94 -0.93
C TYR A 128 19.77 13.85 -2.44
N LEU A 129 20.84 14.53 -2.85
CA LEU A 129 21.34 14.53 -4.22
C LEU A 129 22.72 13.88 -4.26
N TYR A 130 22.98 13.06 -5.26
CA TYR A 130 24.31 12.47 -5.47
C TYR A 130 24.64 12.26 -6.94
N GLN A 131 25.92 12.28 -7.28
CA GLN A 131 26.39 12.00 -8.63
C GLN A 131 26.54 10.49 -8.86
N PRO A 132 26.25 9.98 -10.07
CA PRO A 132 26.52 8.59 -10.42
C PRO A 132 28.02 8.27 -10.29
N VAL A 133 28.37 7.16 -9.64
CA VAL A 133 29.76 6.72 -9.44
C VAL A 133 30.47 6.39 -10.77
N LYS A 134 29.70 6.08 -11.82
CA LYS A 134 30.20 5.90 -13.19
C LYS A 134 29.46 6.87 -14.11
N PRO A 135 30.15 7.76 -14.85
CA PRO A 135 29.50 8.59 -15.85
C PRO A 135 28.85 7.68 -16.90
N PRO A 136 27.62 7.99 -17.38
CA PRO A 136 26.99 7.22 -18.44
C PRO A 136 27.90 7.18 -19.66
N VAL A 137 28.07 5.98 -20.24
CA VAL A 137 28.88 5.78 -21.45
C VAL A 137 28.39 6.73 -22.53
N GLN A 138 29.32 7.49 -23.09
CA GLN A 138 29.13 8.60 -24.04
C GLN A 138 28.02 8.30 -25.06
N ALA A 139 26.85 8.93 -24.88
CA ALA A 139 25.96 9.22 -25.99
C ALA A 139 26.46 10.53 -26.61
N GLU A 140 26.95 10.47 -27.84
CA GLU A 140 27.50 11.61 -28.56
C GLU A 140 26.47 12.76 -28.62
N GLY A 141 26.82 13.93 -28.05
CA GLY A 141 26.17 15.20 -28.37
C GLY A 141 25.32 15.92 -27.32
N GLY A 142 25.47 15.68 -26.02
CA GLY A 142 24.77 16.47 -24.99
C GLY A 142 25.56 16.66 -23.71
N ASP A 143 25.41 17.82 -23.07
CA ASP A 143 26.08 18.26 -21.83
C ASP A 143 25.60 17.49 -20.58
N MET A 144 25.66 16.16 -20.63
CA MET A 144 25.28 15.22 -19.57
C MET A 144 26.27 15.23 -18.39
N SER A 145 27.26 16.13 -18.41
CA SER A 145 28.31 16.25 -17.40
C SER A 145 27.82 16.81 -16.06
N ASN A 146 26.61 17.38 -16.01
CA ASN A 146 26.07 18.09 -14.85
C ASN A 146 24.72 17.53 -14.34
N THR A 147 24.43 16.24 -14.56
CA THR A 147 23.23 15.59 -14.02
C THR A 147 23.50 14.89 -12.69
N VAL A 148 22.51 14.88 -11.80
CA VAL A 148 22.54 14.18 -10.52
C VAL A 148 21.38 13.19 -10.39
N HIS A 149 21.50 12.29 -9.42
CA HIS A 149 20.38 11.50 -8.92
C HIS A 149 19.62 12.31 -7.87
N PHE A 150 18.32 12.51 -8.12
CA PHE A 150 17.39 12.98 -7.10
C PHE A 150 16.91 11.77 -6.31
N ALA A 151 17.16 11.73 -5.00
CA ALA A 151 16.76 10.62 -4.17
C ALA A 151 16.07 11.08 -2.89
N TYR A 152 15.18 10.22 -2.38
CA TYR A 152 14.64 10.38 -1.05
C TYR A 152 14.39 9.03 -0.39
N SER A 153 14.37 9.05 0.93
CA SER A 153 14.13 7.89 1.77
C SER A 153 13.04 8.20 2.77
N VAL A 154 12.12 7.26 2.98
CA VAL A 154 11.08 7.34 4.01
C VAL A 154 11.23 6.12 4.92
N THR A 155 11.74 6.36 6.13
CA THR A 155 11.83 5.35 7.18
C THR A 155 10.49 5.26 7.90
N LEU A 156 9.79 4.14 7.73
CA LEU A 156 8.49 3.86 8.33
C LEU A 156 8.70 3.12 9.66
N LEU A 157 8.76 3.87 10.77
CA LEU A 157 9.04 3.26 12.08
C LEU A 157 7.97 2.24 12.47
N HIS A 158 6.70 2.54 12.22
CA HIS A 158 5.59 1.64 12.53
C HIS A 158 5.61 0.33 11.72
N HIS A 159 6.35 0.29 10.59
CA HIS A 159 6.55 -0.94 9.84
C HIS A 159 7.93 -1.57 10.01
N GLY A 160 8.91 -0.85 10.56
CA GLY A 160 10.28 -1.32 10.67
C GLY A 160 10.94 -1.49 9.29
N CYS A 161 10.66 -0.61 8.35
CA CYS A 161 11.25 -0.64 7.00
C CYS A 161 11.57 0.77 6.50
N VAL A 162 12.33 0.84 5.41
CA VAL A 162 12.66 2.06 4.70
C VAL A 162 12.28 1.89 3.23
N ILE A 163 11.63 2.91 2.67
CA ILE A 163 11.38 3.02 1.24
C ILE A 163 12.40 4.00 0.67
N HIS A 164 13.19 3.57 -0.31
CA HIS A 164 14.15 4.39 -1.03
C HIS A 164 13.66 4.63 -2.45
N CYS A 165 13.69 5.87 -2.90
CA CYS A 165 13.26 6.27 -4.23
C CYS A 165 14.39 7.06 -4.91
N VAL A 166 14.70 6.71 -6.16
CA VAL A 166 15.74 7.38 -6.95
C VAL A 166 15.22 7.74 -8.34
N VAL A 167 15.39 9.00 -8.72
CA VAL A 167 15.16 9.52 -10.07
C VAL A 167 16.51 9.95 -10.66
N PRO A 168 17.05 9.22 -11.66
CA PRO A 168 18.33 9.53 -12.26
C PRO A 168 18.23 10.63 -13.33
N GLY A 169 19.35 11.31 -13.56
CA GLY A 169 19.54 12.17 -14.73
C GLY A 169 18.90 13.56 -14.62
N ILE A 170 18.68 14.06 -13.40
CA ILE A 170 18.13 15.41 -13.21
C ILE A 170 19.24 16.45 -13.37
N PRO A 171 19.06 17.51 -14.18
CA PRO A 171 20.03 18.60 -14.27
C PRO A 171 20.29 19.25 -12.91
N TRP A 172 21.56 19.50 -12.57
CA TRP A 172 21.91 20.15 -11.30
C TRP A 172 21.26 21.52 -11.11
N SER A 173 21.06 22.28 -12.20
CA SER A 173 20.36 23.57 -12.18
C SER A 173 18.98 23.49 -11.55
N ASP A 174 18.29 22.37 -11.79
CA ASP A 174 16.92 22.13 -11.39
C ASP A 174 16.90 21.43 -10.03
N ALA A 175 17.75 20.40 -9.86
CA ALA A 175 17.82 19.59 -8.64
C ALA A 175 18.17 20.40 -7.39
N ARG A 176 19.10 21.37 -7.50
CA ARG A 176 19.58 22.14 -6.33
C ARG A 176 18.51 22.99 -5.65
N THR A 177 17.44 23.34 -6.37
CA THR A 177 16.33 24.15 -5.85
C THR A 177 15.11 23.31 -5.51
N MET A 178 15.11 22.01 -5.85
CA MET A 178 13.97 21.14 -5.59
C MET A 178 13.97 20.72 -4.12
N LYS A 179 12.85 20.98 -3.45
CA LYS A 179 12.57 20.53 -2.09
C LYS A 179 11.30 19.69 -2.11
N PRO A 180 11.40 18.35 -1.95
CA PRO A 180 10.21 17.52 -1.93
C PRO A 180 9.40 17.75 -0.66
N THR A 181 8.08 17.75 -0.81
CA THR A 181 7.14 17.92 0.29
C THR A 181 6.60 16.56 0.71
N PHE A 182 6.68 16.25 2.02
CA PHE A 182 6.16 15.01 2.61
C PHE A 182 4.96 15.31 3.49
N VAL A 183 3.81 14.71 3.16
CA VAL A 183 2.56 14.90 3.91
C VAL A 183 1.77 13.60 4.02
N LEU A 184 1.00 13.44 5.10
CA LEU A 184 0.02 12.35 5.17
C LEU A 184 -1.15 12.65 4.25
N HIS A 185 -1.64 11.63 3.57
CA HIS A 185 -2.77 11.71 2.65
C HIS A 185 -3.81 10.67 3.03
N GLY A 186 -4.94 11.14 3.56
CA GLY A 186 -5.94 10.28 4.17
C GLY A 186 -5.37 9.46 5.33
N ASP A 187 -5.84 8.23 5.45
CA ASP A 187 -5.57 7.38 6.61
C ASP A 187 -4.42 6.38 6.43
N GLN A 188 -4.04 6.11 5.18
CA GLN A 188 -3.15 5.00 4.83
C GLN A 188 -2.02 5.39 3.90
N HIS A 189 -1.96 6.64 3.41
CA HIS A 189 -0.94 7.03 2.44
C HIS A 189 -0.10 8.21 2.94
N MET A 190 1.11 8.30 2.40
CA MET A 190 1.93 9.51 2.39
C MET A 190 2.03 10.00 0.96
N LEU A 191 1.82 11.30 0.76
CA LEU A 191 2.04 11.95 -0.51
C LEU A 191 3.41 12.64 -0.47
N VAL A 192 4.25 12.30 -1.45
CA VAL A 192 5.54 12.94 -1.72
C VAL A 192 5.42 13.73 -3.01
N TYR A 193 5.52 15.05 -2.91
CA TYR A 193 5.44 15.94 -4.06
C TYR A 193 6.81 16.55 -4.34
N ALA A 194 7.35 16.27 -5.52
CA ALA A 194 8.57 16.90 -6.01
C ALA A 194 8.18 17.85 -7.17
N PRO A 195 8.19 19.18 -6.95
CA PRO A 195 7.76 20.16 -7.93
C PRO A 195 8.42 19.96 -9.30
N GLY A 196 7.62 19.88 -10.36
CA GLY A 196 8.09 19.67 -11.72
C GLY A 196 8.61 18.26 -12.04
N LEU A 197 8.71 17.35 -11.06
CA LEU A 197 9.16 15.98 -11.27
C LEU A 197 8.04 14.96 -11.16
N PHE A 198 7.39 14.83 -10.00
CA PHE A 198 6.37 13.81 -9.78
C PHE A 198 5.49 14.09 -8.55
N THR A 199 4.36 13.38 -8.49
CA THR A 199 3.61 13.16 -7.25
C THR A 199 3.59 11.65 -6.96
N HIS A 200 4.08 11.24 -5.80
CA HIS A 200 4.20 9.84 -5.40
C HIS A 200 3.34 9.57 -4.16
N LEU A 201 2.37 8.66 -4.30
CA LEU A 201 1.54 8.14 -3.21
C LEU A 201 2.17 6.87 -2.67
N LEU A 202 2.77 6.95 -1.48
CA LEU A 202 3.30 5.81 -0.75
C LEU A 202 2.20 5.25 0.14
N ASP A 203 1.76 4.01 -0.11
CA ASP A 203 0.93 3.29 0.85
C ASP A 203 1.77 2.86 2.07
N ILE A 204 1.38 3.38 3.23
CA ILE A 204 2.04 3.26 4.52
C ILE A 204 1.06 2.83 5.63
N GLY A 205 -0.06 2.21 5.23
CA GLY A 205 -1.19 1.93 6.11
C GLY A 205 -0.86 0.99 7.28
N LEU A 206 -1.36 1.29 8.47
CA LEU A 206 -1.11 0.50 9.69
C LEU A 206 -1.65 -0.94 9.64
N SER A 207 -2.59 -1.23 8.73
CA SER A 207 -3.35 -2.49 8.64
C SER A 207 -2.69 -3.57 7.79
N HIS A 208 -1.63 -3.27 7.05
CA HIS A 208 -0.92 -4.22 6.18
C HIS A 208 0.55 -3.81 6.02
N GLU A 209 1.36 -4.59 5.30
CA GLU A 209 2.68 -4.12 4.88
C GLU A 209 2.57 -2.98 3.85
N PRO A 210 3.54 -2.06 3.80
CA PRO A 210 3.67 -1.11 2.71
C PRO A 210 3.79 -1.86 1.38
N CYS A 211 2.98 -1.47 0.41
CA CYS A 211 2.98 -2.06 -0.93
C CYS A 211 2.42 -1.06 -1.95
N CYS A 212 2.23 -1.44 -3.21
CA CYS A 212 1.39 -0.72 -4.17
C CYS A 212 1.57 0.82 -4.20
N HIS A 213 2.81 1.30 -4.26
CA HIS A 213 3.08 2.73 -4.34
C HIS A 213 2.74 3.28 -5.73
N ILE A 214 2.09 4.45 -5.78
CA ILE A 214 1.58 5.05 -7.02
C ILE A 214 2.42 6.26 -7.39
N LEU A 215 3.02 6.22 -8.57
CA LEU A 215 3.71 7.37 -9.15
C LEU A 215 2.82 8.05 -10.19
N THR A 216 2.69 9.37 -10.11
CA THR A 216 1.90 10.16 -11.06
C THR A 216 2.68 11.38 -11.56
N SER A 217 2.17 11.99 -12.62
CA SER A 217 2.70 13.22 -13.20
C SER A 217 2.74 14.37 -12.17
N PRO A 218 3.72 15.30 -12.26
CA PRO A 218 3.80 16.46 -11.36
C PRO A 218 2.67 17.47 -11.56
N HIS A 219 1.97 17.41 -12.69
CA HIS A 219 0.88 18.34 -13.01
C HIS A 219 -0.40 17.95 -12.28
N LEU A 220 -0.47 18.26 -10.99
CA LEU A 220 -1.71 18.11 -10.24
C LEU A 220 -2.74 19.17 -10.67
N PRO A 221 -4.03 18.80 -10.81
CA PRO A 221 -5.07 19.75 -11.21
C PRO A 221 -5.15 20.95 -10.28
N GLY A 222 -5.16 22.16 -10.83
CA GLY A 222 -5.28 23.40 -10.05
C GLY A 222 -3.98 23.92 -9.44
N MET A 223 -2.84 23.24 -9.65
CA MET A 223 -1.54 23.70 -9.19
C MET A 223 -0.93 24.73 -10.15
N PRO A 224 -0.49 25.89 -9.65
CA PRO A 224 0.34 26.82 -10.43
C PRO A 224 1.65 26.17 -10.91
N SER A 225 2.07 26.51 -12.13
CA SER A 225 3.31 25.98 -12.74
C SER A 225 4.61 26.51 -12.12
N HIS A 226 4.52 27.53 -11.28
CA HIS A 226 5.66 28.20 -10.64
C HIS A 226 5.92 27.74 -9.21
N ILE A 227 5.20 26.72 -8.73
CA ILE A 227 5.43 26.17 -7.39
C ILE A 227 6.83 25.59 -7.30
N THR A 228 7.54 25.95 -6.23
CA THR A 228 8.93 25.54 -6.03
C THR A 228 9.18 24.92 -4.67
N HIS A 229 8.47 25.34 -3.62
CA HIS A 229 8.66 24.77 -2.28
C HIS A 229 7.37 24.87 -1.45
N LEU A 230 6.71 23.72 -1.26
CA LEU A 230 5.47 23.65 -0.49
C LEU A 230 5.75 23.21 0.96
N VAL A 231 5.21 23.97 1.91
CA VAL A 231 5.20 23.58 3.33
C VAL A 231 3.77 23.31 3.79
N PRO A 232 3.50 22.15 4.43
CA PRO A 232 2.18 21.84 4.97
C PRO A 232 1.83 22.76 6.15
N LEU A 233 0.63 23.31 6.12
CA LEU A 233 0.06 24.08 7.25
C LEU A 233 -0.85 23.20 8.11
N PHE A 234 -1.90 22.66 7.50
CA PHE A 234 -2.89 21.82 8.17
C PHE A 234 -3.57 20.89 7.16
N GLN A 235 -4.17 19.83 7.67
CA GLN A 235 -4.85 18.81 6.88
C GLN A 235 -6.35 18.84 7.17
N THR A 236 -7.17 18.76 6.13
CA THR A 236 -8.64 18.62 6.24
C THR A 236 -9.09 17.44 5.38
N GLY A 237 -9.37 16.31 6.02
CA GLY A 237 -9.63 15.05 5.32
C GLY A 237 -8.44 14.60 4.48
N ASN A 238 -8.66 14.38 3.18
CA ASN A 238 -7.62 13.97 2.24
C ASN A 238 -6.83 15.15 1.63
N ASN A 239 -7.28 16.39 1.85
CA ASN A 239 -6.64 17.58 1.31
C ASN A 239 -5.69 18.17 2.33
N VAL A 240 -4.45 18.40 1.91
CA VAL A 240 -3.44 19.08 2.72
C VAL A 240 -3.31 20.50 2.19
N THR A 241 -3.58 21.49 3.04
CA THR A 241 -3.34 22.88 2.68
C THR A 241 -1.87 23.18 2.91
N THR A 242 -1.17 23.55 1.85
CA THR A 242 0.24 23.93 1.87
C THR A 242 0.40 25.39 1.49
N VAL A 243 1.52 26.00 1.89
CA VAL A 243 1.96 27.31 1.41
C VAL A 243 3.15 27.11 0.49
N ASP A 244 3.11 27.71 -0.69
CA ASP A 244 4.32 27.88 -1.51
C ASP A 244 5.15 29.03 -0.91
N LEU A 245 6.32 28.72 -0.36
CA LEU A 245 7.07 29.71 0.42
C LEU A 245 7.51 30.95 -0.39
N PRO A 246 7.94 30.83 -1.66
CA PRO A 246 8.36 32.01 -2.41
C PRO A 246 7.23 32.96 -2.79
N SER A 247 6.03 32.44 -3.07
CA SER A 247 4.86 33.25 -3.43
C SER A 247 3.96 33.59 -2.24
N LEU A 248 4.04 32.80 -1.17
CA LEU A 248 3.10 32.74 -0.05
C LEU A 248 1.67 32.33 -0.45
N ASP A 249 1.49 31.75 -1.64
CA ASP A 249 0.19 31.28 -2.10
C ASP A 249 -0.24 30.02 -1.36
N LEU A 250 -1.54 29.98 -1.02
CA LEU A 250 -2.17 28.80 -0.44
C LEU A 250 -2.56 27.83 -1.55
N VAL A 251 -2.13 26.59 -1.39
CA VAL A 251 -2.24 25.55 -2.40
C VAL A 251 -2.77 24.27 -1.75
N SER A 252 -3.75 23.63 -2.39
CA SER A 252 -4.30 22.36 -1.90
C SER A 252 -3.58 21.19 -2.57
N LEU A 253 -2.86 20.42 -1.77
CA LEU A 253 -2.15 19.23 -2.21
C LEU A 253 -3.02 17.99 -1.96
N ALA A 254 -3.51 17.37 -3.05
CA ALA A 254 -4.30 16.15 -3.01
C ALA A 254 -4.17 15.35 -4.31
N ALA A 255 -4.07 14.02 -4.20
CA ALA A 255 -4.25 13.12 -5.34
C ALA A 255 -5.75 12.91 -5.58
N THR A 256 -6.26 13.35 -6.73
CA THR A 256 -7.67 13.22 -7.09
C THR A 256 -7.93 11.94 -7.87
N THR A 257 -9.15 11.41 -7.80
CA THR A 257 -9.59 10.24 -8.60
C THR A 257 -9.32 10.45 -10.09
N ALA A 258 -9.67 11.62 -10.63
CA ALA A 258 -9.45 11.95 -12.03
C ALA A 258 -7.95 11.85 -12.43
N HIS A 259 -7.05 12.39 -11.60
CA HIS A 259 -5.61 12.33 -11.86
C HIS A 259 -5.07 10.90 -11.86
N LEU A 260 -5.57 10.04 -10.97
CA LEU A 260 -5.21 8.63 -10.91
C LEU A 260 -5.75 7.85 -12.12
N VAL A 261 -6.99 8.15 -12.56
CA VAL A 261 -7.58 7.55 -13.77
C VAL A 261 -6.80 7.95 -15.02
N ASP A 262 -6.44 9.22 -15.16
CA ASP A 262 -5.64 9.71 -16.28
C ASP A 262 -4.23 9.11 -16.27
N THR A 263 -3.63 8.96 -15.09
CA THR A 263 -2.34 8.26 -14.94
C THR A 263 -2.46 6.80 -15.37
N PHE A 264 -3.50 6.07 -14.94
CA PHE A 264 -3.71 4.67 -15.35
C PHE A 264 -3.87 4.50 -16.86
N ARG A 265 -4.53 5.45 -17.53
CA ARG A 265 -4.75 5.43 -18.98
C ARG A 265 -3.50 5.76 -19.78
N SER A 266 -2.66 6.66 -19.27
CA SER A 266 -1.46 7.14 -19.96
C SER A 266 -0.21 6.29 -19.67
N ASP A 267 -0.16 5.63 -18.52
CA ASP A 267 0.97 4.80 -18.11
C ASP A 267 0.92 3.39 -18.72
N ASN A 268 2.08 2.87 -19.10
CA ASN A 268 2.27 1.50 -19.57
C ASN A 268 2.95 0.61 -18.52
N SER A 269 3.37 1.16 -17.38
CA SER A 269 3.95 0.40 -16.27
C SER A 269 2.90 -0.45 -15.56
N LEU A 270 3.06 -1.77 -15.65
CA LEU A 270 2.16 -2.71 -15.01
C LEU A 270 2.09 -2.54 -13.49
N GLY A 271 3.23 -2.32 -12.84
CA GLY A 271 3.29 -2.14 -11.39
C GLY A 271 2.49 -0.93 -10.91
N ASN A 272 2.57 0.19 -11.63
CA ASN A 272 1.84 1.41 -11.28
C ASN A 272 0.32 1.26 -11.57
N ARG A 273 -0.04 0.60 -12.68
CA ARG A 273 -1.45 0.29 -12.98
C ARG A 273 -2.06 -0.65 -11.94
N LEU A 274 -1.31 -1.66 -11.48
CA LEU A 274 -1.73 -2.54 -10.37
C LEU A 274 -1.91 -1.74 -9.08
N ALA A 275 -0.99 -0.84 -8.76
CA ALA A 275 -1.06 0.01 -7.57
C ALA A 275 -2.30 0.93 -7.59
N ILE A 276 -2.59 1.57 -8.72
CA ILE A 276 -3.80 2.41 -8.88
C ILE A 276 -5.07 1.57 -8.75
N LEU A 277 -5.10 0.39 -9.37
CA LEU A 277 -6.23 -0.53 -9.26
C LEU A 277 -6.44 -1.02 -7.81
N HIS A 278 -5.35 -1.37 -7.13
CA HIS A 278 -5.34 -1.74 -5.71
C HIS A 278 -5.91 -0.62 -4.85
N TYR A 279 -5.52 0.62 -5.11
CA TYR A 279 -6.00 1.79 -4.37
C TYR A 279 -7.52 1.95 -4.42
N PHE A 280 -8.11 1.84 -5.62
CA PHE A 280 -9.57 1.93 -5.73
C PHE A 280 -10.29 0.73 -5.12
N LEU A 281 -9.71 -0.47 -5.20
CA LEU A 281 -10.31 -1.69 -4.63
C LEU A 281 -10.26 -1.73 -3.10
N VAL A 282 -9.09 -1.49 -2.52
CA VAL A 282 -8.79 -1.76 -1.10
C VAL A 282 -8.94 -0.52 -0.23
N HIS A 283 -8.45 0.63 -0.71
CA HIS A 283 -8.39 1.84 0.11
C HIS A 283 -9.61 2.74 -0.05
N GLN A 284 -10.12 2.91 -1.27
CA GLN A 284 -11.35 3.69 -1.52
C GLN A 284 -12.62 2.83 -1.53
N GLY A 285 -12.52 1.58 -1.95
CA GLY A 285 -13.70 0.71 -2.15
C GLY A 285 -14.63 1.20 -3.27
N ASP A 286 -14.07 1.91 -4.27
CA ASP A 286 -14.77 2.52 -5.39
C ASP A 286 -14.78 1.58 -6.61
N PHE A 287 -15.78 0.70 -6.64
CA PHE A 287 -15.94 -0.29 -7.71
C PHE A 287 -16.43 0.33 -9.04
N GLU A 288 -16.98 1.55 -9.01
CA GLU A 288 -17.42 2.24 -10.23
C GLU A 288 -16.19 2.68 -11.04
N THR A 289 -15.24 3.34 -10.37
CA THR A 289 -13.95 3.70 -10.98
C THR A 289 -13.19 2.45 -11.43
N VAL A 290 -13.22 1.35 -10.66
CA VAL A 290 -12.61 0.06 -11.09
C VAL A 290 -13.20 -0.42 -12.41
N GLY A 291 -14.53 -0.36 -12.57
CA GLY A 291 -15.19 -0.70 -13.84
C GLY A 291 -14.67 0.16 -15.00
N GLU A 292 -14.58 1.48 -14.79
CA GLU A 292 -14.04 2.44 -15.78
C GLU A 292 -12.58 2.12 -16.18
N LEU A 293 -11.74 1.73 -15.21
CA LEU A 293 -10.34 1.37 -15.46
C LEU A 293 -10.20 0.06 -16.24
N LEU A 294 -11.12 -0.89 -16.05
CA LEU A 294 -11.08 -2.19 -16.73
C LEU A 294 -11.54 -2.12 -18.19
N MET A 295 -12.42 -1.19 -18.56
CA MET A 295 -12.89 -1.02 -19.95
C MET A 295 -11.74 -1.04 -20.99
N PRO A 296 -10.73 -0.16 -20.92
CA PRO A 296 -9.62 -0.16 -21.87
C PRO A 296 -8.64 -1.35 -21.73
N VAL A 297 -8.69 -2.09 -20.61
CA VAL A 297 -7.90 -3.31 -20.39
C VAL A 297 -8.47 -4.45 -21.22
N VAL A 298 -9.81 -4.59 -21.22
CA VAL A 298 -10.51 -5.69 -21.88
C VAL A 298 -10.51 -5.54 -23.40
N GLU A 299 -10.44 -4.31 -23.91
CA GLU A 299 -10.26 -4.03 -25.35
C GLU A 299 -8.93 -4.55 -25.90
N ARG A 300 -7.94 -4.84 -25.04
CA ARG A 300 -6.61 -5.36 -25.41
C ARG A 300 -6.32 -6.70 -24.73
N PRO A 301 -7.11 -7.75 -25.00
CA PRO A 301 -7.09 -8.99 -24.22
C PRO A 301 -5.83 -9.85 -24.39
N LEU A 302 -5.03 -9.57 -25.42
CA LEU A 302 -3.77 -10.27 -25.70
C LEU A 302 -2.56 -9.67 -24.95
N ASP A 303 -2.73 -8.57 -24.23
CA ASP A 303 -1.67 -8.01 -23.41
C ASP A 303 -1.44 -8.88 -22.17
N LEU A 304 -0.18 -9.26 -21.94
CA LEU A 304 0.25 -10.08 -20.79
C LEU A 304 -0.13 -9.42 -19.45
N SER A 305 -0.23 -8.08 -19.44
CA SER A 305 -0.60 -7.28 -18.28
C SER A 305 -2.05 -7.51 -17.79
N VAL A 306 -2.95 -7.91 -18.70
CA VAL A 306 -4.38 -8.09 -18.41
C VAL A 306 -4.60 -9.12 -17.31
N SER A 307 -3.88 -10.25 -17.38
CA SER A 307 -4.05 -11.33 -16.42
C SER A 307 -3.75 -10.90 -14.97
N GLN A 308 -2.71 -10.09 -14.78
CA GLN A 308 -2.32 -9.57 -13.47
C GLN A 308 -3.32 -8.51 -12.96
N LEU A 309 -3.81 -7.63 -13.84
CA LEU A 309 -4.83 -6.64 -13.48
C LEU A 309 -6.13 -7.31 -13.05
N LEU A 310 -6.59 -8.33 -13.78
CA LEU A 310 -7.79 -9.10 -13.41
C LEU A 310 -7.57 -9.89 -12.11
N GLN A 311 -6.36 -10.41 -11.88
CA GLN A 311 -6.00 -11.07 -10.63
C GLN A 311 -6.08 -10.12 -9.43
N GLU A 312 -5.67 -8.86 -9.60
CA GLU A 312 -5.76 -7.85 -8.54
C GLU A 312 -7.22 -7.60 -8.13
N VAL A 313 -8.15 -7.55 -9.09
CA VAL A 313 -9.59 -7.41 -8.79
C VAL A 313 -10.08 -8.54 -7.90
N LEU A 314 -9.65 -9.77 -8.19
CA LEU A 314 -10.06 -10.96 -7.42
C LEU A 314 -9.39 -11.05 -6.05
N ILE A 315 -8.13 -10.62 -5.93
CA ILE A 315 -7.37 -10.68 -4.67
C ILE A 315 -7.69 -9.48 -3.79
N GLY A 316 -7.38 -8.27 -4.26
CA GLY A 316 -7.55 -7.02 -3.51
C GLY A 316 -9.02 -6.73 -3.23
N GLY A 317 -9.89 -6.95 -4.22
CA GLY A 317 -11.32 -6.81 -3.99
C GLY A 317 -11.83 -7.80 -2.92
N ALA A 318 -11.36 -9.06 -2.93
CA ALA A 318 -11.88 -10.05 -1.98
C ALA A 318 -11.39 -9.77 -0.57
N TYR A 319 -10.16 -9.29 -0.45
CA TYR A 319 -9.63 -8.74 0.79
C TYR A 319 -10.50 -7.60 1.32
N ALA A 320 -10.77 -6.58 0.49
CA ALA A 320 -11.56 -5.41 0.89
C ALA A 320 -13.01 -5.79 1.28
N SER A 321 -13.64 -6.66 0.49
CA SER A 321 -14.98 -7.16 0.76
C SER A 321 -15.04 -8.02 2.03
N ALA A 322 -14.03 -8.86 2.28
CA ALA A 322 -13.94 -9.61 3.52
C ALA A 322 -13.75 -8.67 4.73
N GLN A 323 -12.86 -7.69 4.62
CA GLN A 323 -12.57 -6.74 5.70
C GLN A 323 -13.81 -6.00 6.19
N ARG A 324 -14.67 -5.55 5.28
CA ARG A 324 -15.89 -4.79 5.60
C ARG A 324 -16.95 -5.58 6.36
N ASN A 325 -16.93 -6.91 6.21
CA ASN A 325 -17.97 -7.80 6.71
C ASN A 325 -17.54 -8.63 7.94
N LEU A 326 -16.29 -8.46 8.39
CA LEU A 326 -15.77 -9.22 9.52
C LEU A 326 -16.02 -8.54 10.87
N PRO A 327 -16.25 -9.33 11.92
CA PRO A 327 -16.32 -8.79 13.28
C PRO A 327 -14.93 -8.30 13.72
N SER A 328 -14.92 -7.29 14.59
CA SER A 328 -13.70 -6.56 14.99
C SER A 328 -12.66 -7.43 15.73
N ASP A 329 -13.11 -8.50 16.37
CA ASP A 329 -12.26 -9.47 17.08
C ASP A 329 -11.52 -10.43 16.13
N ALA A 330 -12.05 -10.64 14.92
CA ALA A 330 -11.45 -11.46 13.88
C ALA A 330 -10.51 -10.67 12.93
N THR A 331 -10.51 -9.34 12.97
CA THR A 331 -9.73 -8.47 12.06
C THR A 331 -8.22 -8.74 12.11
N ALA A 332 -7.69 -9.22 13.22
CA ALA A 332 -6.27 -9.57 13.35
C ALA A 332 -5.81 -10.66 12.35
N LEU A 333 -6.74 -11.50 11.88
CA LEU A 333 -6.48 -12.55 10.89
C LEU A 333 -6.40 -12.01 9.46
N MET A 334 -6.87 -10.78 9.19
CA MET A 334 -6.76 -10.13 7.87
C MET A 334 -5.30 -10.02 7.41
N LEU A 335 -4.34 -9.88 8.33
CA LEU A 335 -2.92 -9.84 8.02
C LEU A 335 -2.39 -11.14 7.40
N LEU A 336 -3.13 -12.24 7.50
CA LEU A 336 -2.77 -13.53 6.91
C LEU A 336 -3.46 -13.77 5.56
N LEU A 337 -4.42 -12.92 5.18
CA LEU A 337 -5.10 -13.02 3.90
C LEU A 337 -4.25 -12.42 2.77
N PRO A 338 -4.42 -12.89 1.53
CA PRO A 338 -3.83 -12.25 0.36
C PRO A 338 -4.38 -10.82 0.24
N LEU A 339 -3.49 -9.84 0.17
CA LEU A 339 -3.84 -8.41 0.07
C LEU A 339 -3.80 -7.93 -1.38
N THR A 340 -2.73 -8.25 -2.08
CA THR A 340 -2.48 -7.84 -3.45
C THR A 340 -1.81 -8.99 -4.21
N SER A 341 -1.95 -8.98 -5.52
CA SER A 341 -1.19 -9.81 -6.46
C SER A 341 0.26 -9.32 -6.64
N GLY A 342 0.52 -8.05 -6.30
CA GLY A 342 1.85 -7.45 -6.37
C GLY A 342 2.82 -8.05 -5.36
N VAL A 343 4.12 -8.05 -5.69
CA VAL A 343 5.17 -8.47 -4.76
C VAL A 343 5.56 -7.27 -3.89
N PRO A 344 5.33 -7.31 -2.56
CA PRO A 344 5.56 -6.16 -1.67
C PRO A 344 7.03 -5.84 -1.38
N ALA A 345 7.99 -6.66 -1.84
CA ALA A 345 9.41 -6.56 -1.47
C ALA A 345 10.35 -6.67 -2.69
N GLY A 346 10.00 -6.03 -3.81
CA GLY A 346 10.82 -5.99 -5.02
C GLY A 346 11.24 -4.57 -5.39
N GLU A 347 12.33 -4.44 -6.15
CA GLU A 347 12.67 -3.19 -6.83
C GLU A 347 11.61 -2.91 -7.90
N LEU A 348 10.88 -1.81 -7.72
CA LEU A 348 9.88 -1.35 -8.67
C LEU A 348 10.49 -0.24 -9.52
N HIS A 349 10.60 -0.50 -10.82
CA HIS A 349 10.94 0.54 -11.80
C HIS A 349 9.66 1.07 -12.44
N VAL A 350 9.34 2.33 -12.18
CA VAL A 350 8.20 3.01 -12.82
C VAL A 350 8.73 4.05 -13.80
N LYS A 351 8.12 4.09 -14.98
CA LYS A 351 8.34 5.17 -15.95
C LYS A 351 7.07 5.99 -16.05
N VAL A 352 7.10 7.24 -15.58
CA VAL A 352 6.00 8.19 -15.79
C VAL A 352 6.54 9.31 -16.67
N ASN A 353 5.88 9.52 -17.82
CA ASN A 353 6.34 10.45 -18.85
C ASN A 353 7.76 10.14 -19.34
N ARG A 354 8.70 11.09 -19.18
CA ARG A 354 10.13 10.96 -19.53
C ARG A 354 11.01 10.56 -18.34
N LEU A 355 10.42 10.38 -17.16
CA LEU A 355 11.14 10.10 -15.92
C LEU A 355 11.05 8.62 -15.60
N SER A 356 12.19 8.03 -15.25
CA SER A 356 12.26 6.70 -14.63
C SER A 356 12.53 6.86 -13.15
N MET A 357 11.77 6.19 -12.30
CA MET A 357 12.03 6.10 -10.87
C MET A 357 12.26 4.65 -10.49
N SER A 358 13.29 4.38 -9.68
CA SER A 358 13.41 3.12 -8.96
C SER A 358 12.92 3.31 -7.53
N VAL A 359 12.14 2.34 -7.05
CA VAL A 359 11.63 2.28 -5.69
C VAL A 359 12.08 0.96 -5.09
N THR A 360 12.80 1.00 -3.97
CA THR A 360 13.21 -0.19 -3.22
C THR A 360 12.69 -0.10 -1.79
N GLN A 361 12.39 -1.26 -1.20
CA GLN A 361 11.92 -1.36 0.16
C GLN A 361 12.79 -2.34 0.93
N GLU A 362 13.36 -1.87 2.04
CA GLU A 362 14.29 -2.64 2.87
C GLU A 362 13.78 -2.73 4.31
N MET A 363 13.79 -3.93 4.88
CA MET A 363 13.49 -4.11 6.30
C MET A 363 14.64 -3.60 7.15
N LEU A 364 14.33 -2.90 8.23
CA LEU A 364 15.31 -2.44 9.20
C LEU A 364 15.77 -3.60 10.07
N TRP A 365 16.96 -4.10 9.82
CA TRP A 365 17.58 -5.14 10.63
C TRP A 365 18.26 -4.49 11.84
N ASN A 366 17.80 -4.87 13.04
CA ASN A 366 18.46 -4.56 14.31
C ASN A 366 18.69 -3.05 14.53
N THR A 367 17.66 -2.22 14.32
CA THR A 367 17.73 -0.81 14.70
C THR A 367 17.93 -0.72 16.21
N ALA A 368 19.04 -0.14 16.65
CA ALA A 368 19.28 0.30 18.03
C ALA A 368 18.37 1.50 18.38
N MET A 369 17.09 1.41 18.00
CA MET A 369 16.03 2.33 18.34
C MET A 369 15.63 2.07 19.78
N MET A 370 15.66 3.13 20.58
CA MET A 370 15.09 3.15 21.91
C MET A 370 13.77 3.92 21.82
N LEU A 371 12.67 3.21 22.04
CA LEU A 371 11.35 3.76 22.25
C LEU A 371 10.96 3.44 23.69
N LEU A 372 10.40 4.39 24.43
CA LEU A 372 9.92 4.09 25.78
C LEU A 372 8.69 3.19 25.72
N SER A 373 8.71 2.11 26.49
CA SER A 373 7.51 1.29 26.70
C SER A 373 6.45 2.07 27.49
N PRO A 374 5.16 1.72 27.38
CA PRO A 374 4.08 2.44 28.10
C PRO A 374 4.26 2.50 29.62
N GLN A 375 5.04 1.58 30.21
CA GLN A 375 5.34 1.54 31.64
C GLN A 375 6.50 2.46 32.04
N GLN A 376 7.38 2.80 31.09
CA GLN A 376 8.54 3.68 31.30
C GLN A 376 8.21 5.16 31.07
N ARG A 377 7.00 5.46 30.59
CA ARG A 377 6.52 6.83 30.34
C ARG A 377 6.28 7.58 31.65
N VAL A 378 6.50 8.89 31.64
CA VAL A 378 6.16 9.81 32.76
C VAL A 378 4.67 9.76 33.07
N VAL A 379 3.83 9.62 32.04
CA VAL A 379 2.39 9.34 32.18
C VAL A 379 2.11 7.91 31.69
N PRO A 380 2.17 6.90 32.57
CA PRO A 380 2.01 5.50 32.17
C PRO A 380 0.66 5.25 31.50
N TYR A 381 0.66 4.38 30.50
CA TYR A 381 -0.56 3.92 29.79
C TYR A 381 -1.40 5.01 29.11
N ARG A 382 -0.86 6.22 28.93
CA ARG A 382 -1.50 7.24 28.07
C ARG A 382 -1.63 6.69 26.66
N ALA A 383 -2.85 6.67 26.14
CA ALA A 383 -3.12 6.23 24.77
C ALA A 383 -2.75 7.33 23.75
N ASP A 384 -1.46 7.59 23.59
CA ASP A 384 -0.88 8.55 22.65
C ASP A 384 -0.22 7.88 21.43
N MET A 385 0.34 8.70 20.54
CA MET A 385 1.03 8.22 19.33
C MET A 385 2.16 7.24 19.64
N TRP A 386 2.87 7.42 20.76
CA TRP A 386 4.05 6.62 21.12
C TRP A 386 3.66 5.26 21.68
N THR A 387 2.63 5.20 22.53
CA THR A 387 2.05 3.93 23.00
C THR A 387 1.52 3.12 21.81
N ARG A 388 0.86 3.76 20.85
CA ARG A 388 0.40 3.10 19.61
C ARG A 388 1.55 2.62 18.74
N LEU A 389 2.58 3.44 18.53
CA LEU A 389 3.79 3.04 17.80
C LEU A 389 4.46 1.81 18.46
N TRP A 390 4.59 1.83 19.79
CA TRP A 390 5.15 0.72 20.57
C TRP A 390 4.36 -0.57 20.36
N GLU A 391 3.02 -0.50 20.41
CA GLU A 391 2.15 -1.64 20.14
C GLU A 391 2.34 -2.20 18.73
N GLN A 392 2.48 -1.34 17.71
CA GLN A 392 2.68 -1.78 16.32
C GLN A 392 4.02 -2.50 16.15
N LEU A 393 5.10 -1.94 16.71
CA LEU A 393 6.42 -2.55 16.69
C LEU A 393 6.42 -3.91 17.40
N THR A 394 5.79 -3.98 18.59
CA THR A 394 5.73 -5.21 19.38
C THR A 394 4.92 -6.31 18.66
N LYS A 395 3.83 -5.94 17.97
CA LYS A 395 3.03 -6.89 17.16
C LYS A 395 3.85 -7.51 16.02
N LYS A 396 4.79 -6.76 15.46
CA LYS A 396 5.62 -7.18 14.31
C LYS A 396 6.86 -7.99 14.72
N THR A 397 7.42 -7.78 15.90
CA THR A 397 8.59 -8.57 16.39
C THR A 397 8.30 -10.05 16.69
N GLY A 398 7.06 -10.54 16.48
CA GLY A 398 6.70 -11.95 16.55
C GLY A 398 6.95 -12.70 15.24
N LYS A 399 6.86 -14.06 15.27
CA LYS A 399 7.00 -14.97 14.11
C LYS A 399 6.53 -14.35 12.77
N ASP A 400 7.32 -14.50 11.72
CA ASP A 400 6.99 -14.09 10.35
C ASP A 400 5.58 -14.54 9.96
N ARG A 401 4.66 -13.57 9.90
CA ARG A 401 3.28 -13.80 9.48
C ARG A 401 3.22 -13.72 7.98
N THR A 402 3.43 -14.87 7.33
CA THR A 402 3.31 -14.95 5.88
C THR A 402 1.84 -14.94 5.47
N ARG A 403 1.51 -14.08 4.50
CA ARG A 403 0.19 -14.09 3.85
C ARG A 403 -0.03 -15.40 3.11
N PHE A 404 -1.28 -15.83 3.07
CA PHE A 404 -1.70 -16.94 2.23
C PHE A 404 -1.39 -16.64 0.76
N ARG A 405 -0.94 -17.65 0.02
CA ARG A 405 -0.66 -17.52 -1.41
C ARG A 405 -1.71 -18.29 -2.19
N PRO A 406 -2.55 -17.61 -3.02
CA PRO A 406 -3.56 -18.29 -3.82
C PRO A 406 -3.02 -19.41 -4.74
N SER A 407 -1.74 -19.32 -5.15
CA SER A 407 -1.07 -20.36 -5.92
C SER A 407 -1.07 -21.73 -5.24
N GLN A 408 -1.10 -21.79 -3.89
CA GLN A 408 -1.17 -23.05 -3.14
C GLN A 408 -2.47 -23.81 -3.42
N VAL A 409 -3.57 -23.08 -3.64
CA VAL A 409 -4.86 -23.65 -4.00
C VAL A 409 -4.82 -24.12 -5.45
N ALA A 410 -4.23 -23.31 -6.33
CA ALA A 410 -4.07 -23.61 -7.74
C ALA A 410 -3.35 -24.95 -7.96
N ASP A 411 -2.21 -25.16 -7.30
CA ASP A 411 -1.41 -26.37 -7.41
C ASP A 411 -2.21 -27.63 -7.04
N LYS A 412 -3.05 -27.53 -6.00
CA LYS A 412 -3.92 -28.63 -5.55
C LYS A 412 -5.10 -28.85 -6.49
N LEU A 413 -5.63 -27.78 -7.07
CA LEU A 413 -6.70 -27.87 -8.05
C LEU A 413 -6.23 -28.42 -9.39
N MET A 414 -5.00 -28.12 -9.82
CA MET A 414 -4.42 -28.71 -11.04
C MET A 414 -4.45 -30.23 -10.99
N VAL A 415 -4.13 -30.83 -9.83
CA VAL A 415 -4.15 -32.29 -9.66
C VAL A 415 -5.57 -32.81 -9.45
N SER A 416 -6.37 -32.16 -8.60
CA SER A 416 -7.69 -32.68 -8.24
C SER A 416 -8.75 -32.54 -9.34
N LEU A 417 -8.70 -31.48 -10.15
CA LEU A 417 -9.65 -31.27 -11.25
C LEU A 417 -9.43 -32.22 -12.42
N VAL A 418 -8.19 -32.67 -12.65
CA VAL A 418 -7.88 -33.70 -13.67
C VAL A 418 -8.51 -35.05 -13.28
N CYS A 419 -8.58 -35.33 -11.98
CA CYS A 419 -9.18 -36.54 -11.43
C CYS A 419 -10.66 -36.37 -11.05
N TYR A 420 -11.27 -35.21 -11.30
CA TYR A 420 -12.65 -34.94 -10.89
C TYR A 420 -13.63 -35.68 -11.79
N GLN A 421 -14.20 -36.77 -11.25
CA GLN A 421 -15.30 -37.50 -11.87
C GLN A 421 -16.59 -37.21 -11.07
N PRO A 422 -17.50 -36.35 -11.59
CA PRO A 422 -18.73 -35.99 -10.87
C PRO A 422 -19.63 -37.21 -10.60
N GLU A 423 -19.60 -38.25 -11.45
CA GLU A 423 -20.41 -39.46 -11.25
C GLU A 423 -19.89 -40.39 -10.13
N ALA A 424 -18.61 -40.29 -9.74
CA ALA A 424 -18.00 -41.15 -8.71
C ALA A 424 -18.26 -40.67 -7.27
N LEU A 425 -18.47 -39.36 -7.08
CA LEU A 425 -18.78 -38.74 -5.78
C LEU A 425 -20.27 -38.84 -5.43
N SER A 426 -21.16 -38.99 -6.42
CA SER A 426 -22.59 -39.24 -6.21
C SER A 426 -22.87 -40.59 -5.51
N ARG A 427 -21.95 -41.55 -5.59
CA ARG A 427 -22.09 -42.90 -5.02
C ARG A 427 -21.30 -43.13 -3.73
N SER A 428 -20.42 -42.20 -3.35
CA SER A 428 -19.71 -42.27 -2.08
C SER A 428 -20.38 -41.34 -1.07
N SER A 429 -21.33 -41.88 -0.32
CA SER A 429 -21.76 -41.30 0.95
C SER A 429 -20.54 -41.19 1.85
N THR A 430 -19.94 -40.00 1.91
CA THR A 430 -18.85 -39.68 2.82
C THR A 430 -19.37 -39.89 4.25
N PRO A 431 -18.64 -40.62 5.11
CA PRO A 431 -19.06 -40.80 6.49
C PRO A 431 -19.07 -39.43 7.16
N LEU A 432 -20.27 -39.02 7.61
CA LEU A 432 -20.52 -37.83 8.38
C LEU A 432 -19.56 -37.79 9.59
N SER A 433 -18.62 -36.85 9.60
CA SER A 433 -17.96 -36.46 10.83
C SER A 433 -19.00 -35.74 11.71
N PRO A 434 -19.05 -36.01 13.03
CA PRO A 434 -20.09 -35.47 13.89
C PRO A 434 -19.82 -33.98 14.13
N GLY A 435 -20.47 -33.14 13.33
CA GLY A 435 -20.47 -31.69 13.49
C GLY A 435 -20.72 -30.98 12.16
N THR A 436 -21.86 -30.29 12.08
CA THR A 436 -22.30 -29.29 11.08
C THR A 436 -23.02 -29.78 9.80
N SER A 437 -24.34 -29.59 9.82
CA SER A 437 -25.31 -29.73 8.73
C SER A 437 -25.18 -28.64 7.65
N LEU A 438 -24.05 -28.56 6.95
CA LEU A 438 -23.84 -27.59 5.87
C LEU A 438 -23.57 -28.22 4.49
N VAL A 439 -23.75 -29.53 4.35
CA VAL A 439 -23.60 -30.24 3.07
C VAL A 439 -24.97 -30.62 2.52
N GLY A 440 -25.60 -29.67 1.83
CA GLY A 440 -26.77 -29.92 0.99
C GLY A 440 -27.20 -28.62 0.32
N SER A 441 -27.17 -28.57 -1.02
CA SER A 441 -27.72 -27.62 -2.02
C SER A 441 -28.06 -26.14 -1.71
N GLY A 442 -27.89 -25.64 -0.49
CA GLY A 442 -28.24 -24.30 -0.02
C GLY A 442 -27.05 -23.52 0.57
N ALA A 443 -25.89 -24.16 0.77
CA ALA A 443 -24.71 -23.52 1.34
C ALA A 443 -24.16 -22.36 0.49
N LEU A 444 -24.25 -22.45 -0.85
CA LEU A 444 -23.86 -21.36 -1.75
C LEU A 444 -24.83 -20.15 -1.67
N GLY A 445 -26.12 -20.43 -1.44
CA GLY A 445 -27.15 -19.41 -1.27
C GLY A 445 -27.06 -18.71 0.09
N GLU A 446 -26.71 -19.44 1.15
CA GLU A 446 -26.39 -18.85 2.45
C GLU A 446 -25.09 -18.03 2.40
N LEU A 447 -24.05 -18.51 1.70
CA LEU A 447 -22.78 -17.80 1.52
C LEU A 447 -22.96 -16.48 0.73
N ALA A 448 -23.80 -16.48 -0.29
CA ALA A 448 -24.17 -15.28 -1.06
C ALA A 448 -25.02 -14.31 -0.21
N ASN A 449 -25.99 -14.82 0.56
CA ASN A 449 -26.84 -14.01 1.44
C ASN A 449 -26.09 -13.34 2.60
N MET A 450 -25.00 -13.94 3.11
CA MET A 450 -24.22 -13.37 4.21
C MET A 450 -23.47 -12.07 3.85
N THR A 451 -23.35 -11.72 2.57
CA THR A 451 -22.59 -10.55 2.10
C THR A 451 -23.42 -9.50 1.36
N ALA A 452 -24.74 -9.70 1.29
CA ALA A 452 -25.67 -8.90 0.49
C ALA A 452 -25.95 -7.50 1.09
N GLY A 453 -24.92 -6.67 1.20
CA GLY A 453 -25.02 -5.23 1.39
C GLY A 453 -25.03 -4.49 0.04
N GLY A 454 -26.22 -4.17 -0.48
CA GLY A 454 -26.43 -3.16 -1.53
C GLY A 454 -26.42 -3.64 -3.00
N TRP A 455 -25.75 -4.74 -3.34
CA TRP A 455 -25.60 -5.18 -4.75
C TRP A 455 -26.30 -6.51 -5.07
N GLY A 456 -27.04 -7.09 -4.12
CA GLY A 456 -27.78 -8.35 -4.22
C GLY A 456 -28.97 -8.39 -5.20
N LYS A 457 -28.95 -7.58 -6.26
CA LYS A 457 -29.83 -7.71 -7.43
C LYS A 457 -29.08 -8.16 -8.70
N ALA A 458 -27.80 -8.46 -8.59
CA ALA A 458 -26.92 -8.86 -9.70
C ALA A 458 -26.84 -10.39 -9.90
N ASP A 459 -27.91 -11.14 -9.64
CA ASP A 459 -27.91 -12.61 -9.81
C ASP A 459 -27.92 -13.06 -11.28
N ASN A 460 -28.18 -12.16 -12.23
CA ASN A 460 -28.22 -12.52 -13.64
C ASN A 460 -26.83 -12.40 -14.26
N LEU A 461 -25.99 -13.41 -14.04
CA LEU A 461 -24.86 -13.65 -14.94
C LEU A 461 -25.40 -13.88 -16.35
N PRO A 462 -24.81 -13.26 -17.40
CA PRO A 462 -25.26 -13.48 -18.79
C PRO A 462 -25.14 -14.95 -19.21
N PHE A 463 -24.27 -15.70 -18.53
CA PHE A 463 -24.05 -17.12 -18.75
C PHE A 463 -24.21 -17.86 -17.41
N PHE A 464 -25.27 -18.66 -17.28
CA PHE A 464 -25.54 -19.51 -16.13
C PHE A 464 -25.56 -20.97 -16.58
N GLU A 465 -24.71 -21.82 -15.97
CA GLU A 465 -24.63 -23.25 -16.27
C GLU A 465 -25.34 -24.03 -15.17
N MET A 466 -26.44 -24.70 -15.51
CA MET A 466 -27.19 -25.56 -14.59
C MET A 466 -26.74 -27.00 -14.80
N GLU A 467 -25.63 -27.41 -14.17
CA GLU A 467 -25.27 -28.84 -14.09
C GLU A 467 -26.25 -29.53 -13.11
N SER A 468 -27.01 -30.52 -13.58
CA SER A 468 -27.91 -31.34 -12.75
C SER A 468 -27.14 -32.39 -11.93
N CYS A 469 -26.10 -31.95 -11.20
CA CYS A 469 -25.24 -32.83 -10.39
C CYS A 469 -25.31 -32.43 -8.91
N THR A 470 -25.13 -33.41 -8.01
CA THR A 470 -25.15 -33.21 -6.55
C THR A 470 -23.93 -32.46 -6.01
N ALA A 471 -22.88 -32.31 -6.81
CA ALA A 471 -21.69 -31.52 -6.50
C ALA A 471 -21.13 -30.90 -7.80
N SER A 472 -21.14 -29.57 -7.89
CA SER A 472 -20.61 -28.84 -9.05
C SER A 472 -19.09 -28.68 -8.96
N LYS A 473 -18.41 -28.52 -10.11
CA LYS A 473 -16.97 -28.18 -10.14
C LYS A 473 -16.65 -26.92 -9.32
N GLN A 474 -17.59 -25.97 -9.29
CA GLN A 474 -17.51 -24.74 -8.52
C GLN A 474 -17.50 -25.00 -7.01
N GLU A 475 -18.36 -25.88 -6.51
CA GLU A 475 -18.37 -26.27 -5.09
C GLU A 475 -17.06 -26.96 -4.69
N HIS A 476 -16.50 -27.79 -5.57
CA HIS A 476 -15.19 -28.42 -5.34
C HIS A 476 -14.09 -27.36 -5.20
N ILE A 477 -14.01 -26.39 -6.12
CA ILE A 477 -13.04 -25.28 -6.08
C ILE A 477 -13.14 -24.50 -4.75
N ILE A 478 -14.36 -24.11 -4.36
CA ILE A 478 -14.61 -23.36 -3.12
C ILE A 478 -14.19 -24.19 -1.91
N SER A 479 -14.51 -25.49 -1.89
CA SER A 479 -14.17 -26.38 -0.77
C SER A 479 -12.66 -26.55 -0.57
N VAL A 480 -11.89 -26.68 -1.66
CA VAL A 480 -10.43 -26.78 -1.61
C VAL A 480 -9.84 -25.46 -1.12
N ASN A 481 -10.30 -24.33 -1.65
CA ASN A 481 -9.85 -23.00 -1.22
C ASN A 481 -10.12 -22.75 0.26
N LEU A 482 -11.35 -23.02 0.71
CA LEU A 482 -11.76 -22.87 2.12
C LEU A 482 -10.90 -23.73 3.04
N ARG A 483 -10.63 -24.99 2.65
CA ARG A 483 -9.80 -25.91 3.41
C ARG A 483 -8.36 -25.39 3.55
N GLU A 484 -7.74 -25.01 2.44
CA GLU A 484 -6.34 -24.55 2.45
C GLU A 484 -6.16 -23.25 3.21
N LEU A 485 -7.07 -22.30 3.01
CA LEU A 485 -7.07 -21.05 3.75
C LEU A 485 -7.27 -21.27 5.25
N SER A 486 -8.26 -22.09 5.64
CA SER A 486 -8.50 -22.43 7.04
C SER A 486 -7.26 -23.07 7.69
N MET A 487 -6.59 -23.98 6.97
CA MET A 487 -5.37 -24.62 7.46
C MET A 487 -4.21 -23.63 7.59
N HIS A 488 -4.07 -22.68 6.66
CA HIS A 488 -3.05 -21.62 6.74
C HIS A 488 -3.30 -20.70 7.93
N LEU A 489 -4.55 -20.28 8.11
CA LEU A 489 -4.97 -19.43 9.24
C LEU A 489 -4.75 -20.14 10.58
N LEU A 490 -5.13 -21.42 10.71
CA LEU A 490 -4.89 -22.20 11.94
C LEU A 490 -3.41 -22.33 12.28
N LYS A 491 -2.54 -22.52 11.28
CA LYS A 491 -1.09 -22.67 11.48
C LYS A 491 -0.41 -21.37 11.91
N ASN A 492 -0.87 -20.23 11.40
CA ASN A 492 -0.24 -18.92 11.59
C ASN A 492 -0.97 -18.02 12.60
N THR A 493 -2.04 -18.51 13.20
CA THR A 493 -2.82 -17.84 14.23
C THR A 493 -2.09 -17.79 15.57
N THR A 494 -2.17 -16.64 16.26
CA THR A 494 -1.76 -16.52 17.66
C THR A 494 -2.77 -17.18 18.60
N LYS A 495 -2.32 -17.70 19.75
CA LYS A 495 -3.14 -18.41 20.77
C LYS A 495 -4.43 -17.70 21.23
N GLN A 496 -4.59 -16.41 20.94
CA GLN A 496 -5.76 -15.60 21.29
C GLN A 496 -6.97 -15.80 20.35
N GLN A 497 -6.78 -16.29 19.12
CA GLN A 497 -7.89 -16.45 18.16
C GLN A 497 -8.47 -17.86 18.23
N THR A 498 -9.81 -17.94 18.21
CA THR A 498 -10.53 -19.22 18.30
C THR A 498 -10.61 -19.89 16.92
N PRO A 499 -10.75 -21.23 16.85
CA PRO A 499 -11.03 -21.93 15.59
C PRO A 499 -12.30 -21.41 14.89
N LEU A 500 -13.26 -20.89 15.65
CA LEU A 500 -14.46 -20.25 15.11
C LEU A 500 -14.11 -18.97 14.32
N HIS A 501 -13.23 -18.11 14.85
CA HIS A 501 -12.78 -16.92 14.12
C HIS A 501 -12.06 -17.30 12.82
N VAL A 502 -11.25 -18.35 12.85
CA VAL A 502 -10.60 -18.85 11.62
C VAL A 502 -11.63 -19.29 10.59
N HIS A 503 -12.66 -20.04 11.01
CA HIS A 503 -13.72 -20.46 10.11
C HIS A 503 -14.48 -19.26 9.52
N VAL A 504 -14.87 -18.30 10.34
CA VAL A 504 -15.59 -17.08 9.88
C VAL A 504 -14.76 -16.32 8.85
N VAL A 505 -13.46 -16.10 9.12
CA VAL A 505 -12.56 -15.37 8.21
C VAL A 505 -12.37 -16.12 6.89
N ALA A 506 -12.13 -17.43 6.95
CA ALA A 506 -11.93 -18.23 5.74
C ALA A 506 -13.20 -18.28 4.89
N THR A 507 -14.36 -18.50 5.50
CA THR A 507 -15.66 -18.53 4.83
C THR A 507 -15.97 -17.17 4.19
N GLN A 508 -15.78 -16.08 4.92
CA GLN A 508 -16.04 -14.72 4.42
C GLN A 508 -15.13 -14.35 3.24
N TYR A 509 -13.85 -14.71 3.29
CA TYR A 509 -12.93 -14.46 2.19
C TYR A 509 -13.25 -15.31 0.95
N CYS A 510 -13.53 -16.61 1.12
CA CYS A 510 -13.92 -17.46 0.00
C CYS A 510 -15.26 -17.03 -0.63
N ALA A 511 -16.22 -16.57 0.18
CA ALA A 511 -17.45 -15.94 -0.29
C ALA A 511 -17.17 -14.71 -1.14
N ALA A 512 -16.34 -13.79 -0.62
CA ALA A 512 -15.96 -12.56 -1.31
C ALA A 512 -15.25 -12.85 -2.65
N GLN A 513 -14.37 -13.86 -2.70
CA GLN A 513 -13.74 -14.28 -3.94
C GLN A 513 -14.75 -14.79 -4.96
N LEU A 514 -15.76 -15.55 -4.53
CA LEU A 514 -16.82 -16.02 -5.42
C LEU A 514 -17.62 -14.84 -5.99
N GLU A 515 -18.09 -13.93 -5.13
CA GLU A 515 -18.88 -12.78 -5.57
C GLU A 515 -18.10 -11.88 -6.52
N LEU A 516 -16.82 -11.64 -6.26
CA LEU A 516 -15.99 -10.85 -7.17
C LEU A 516 -15.66 -11.56 -8.46
N SER A 517 -15.59 -12.89 -8.46
CA SER A 517 -15.49 -13.66 -9.69
C SER A 517 -16.73 -13.44 -10.57
N ARG A 518 -17.93 -13.42 -9.96
CA ARG A 518 -19.18 -13.12 -10.68
C ARG A 518 -19.21 -11.67 -11.17
N LEU A 519 -18.86 -10.71 -10.32
CA LEU A 519 -18.80 -9.30 -10.68
C LEU A 519 -17.82 -9.06 -11.84
N LEU A 520 -16.64 -9.67 -11.76
CA LEU A 520 -15.65 -9.58 -12.82
C LEU A 520 -16.22 -10.13 -14.14
N CYS A 521 -16.86 -11.30 -14.12
CA CYS A 521 -17.55 -11.82 -15.29
C CYS A 521 -18.56 -10.82 -15.87
N GLN A 522 -19.38 -10.17 -15.04
CA GLN A 522 -20.35 -9.17 -15.48
C GLN A 522 -19.66 -7.95 -16.11
N LEU A 523 -18.63 -7.42 -15.46
CA LEU A 523 -17.85 -6.29 -15.97
C LEU A 523 -17.21 -6.61 -17.31
N LEU A 524 -16.62 -7.80 -17.45
CA LEU A 524 -16.02 -8.26 -18.69
C LEU A 524 -17.06 -8.42 -19.81
N CYS A 525 -18.26 -8.91 -19.50
CA CYS A 525 -19.35 -9.00 -20.47
C CYS A 525 -19.83 -7.61 -20.89
N HIS A 526 -19.95 -6.69 -19.93
CA HIS A 526 -20.30 -5.30 -20.20
C HIS A 526 -19.27 -4.62 -21.11
N CYS A 527 -17.97 -4.85 -20.86
CA CYS A 527 -16.88 -4.39 -21.75
C CYS A 527 -17.02 -4.94 -23.17
N ALA A 528 -17.55 -6.15 -23.34
CA ALA A 528 -17.85 -6.75 -24.63
C ALA A 528 -19.20 -6.31 -25.25
N SER A 529 -19.81 -5.26 -24.69
CA SER A 529 -21.14 -4.75 -25.04
C SER A 529 -22.28 -5.75 -24.80
N VAL A 530 -22.13 -6.63 -23.82
CA VAL A 530 -23.16 -7.60 -23.41
C VAL A 530 -23.62 -7.27 -22.00
N ASP A 531 -24.75 -6.54 -21.90
CA ASP A 531 -25.35 -6.19 -20.62
C ASP A 531 -26.48 -7.16 -20.27
N ALA A 532 -26.21 -8.08 -19.33
CA ALA A 532 -27.17 -9.09 -18.86
C ALA A 532 -28.47 -8.51 -18.28
N ARG A 533 -28.52 -7.20 -17.98
CA ARG A 533 -29.74 -6.49 -17.53
C ARG A 533 -30.64 -6.08 -18.70
N GLN A 534 -30.08 -5.93 -19.89
CA GLN A 534 -30.79 -5.49 -21.10
C GLN A 534 -31.14 -6.67 -22.01
N GLU A 535 -30.38 -7.76 -21.92
CA GLU A 535 -30.59 -8.97 -22.68
C GLU A 535 -31.77 -9.78 -22.14
N GLN A 536 -32.67 -10.23 -23.03
CA GLN A 536 -33.81 -11.09 -22.69
C GLN A 536 -33.44 -12.56 -22.58
N GLU A 537 -32.35 -12.97 -23.24
CA GLU A 537 -31.89 -14.35 -23.33
C GLU A 537 -30.62 -14.56 -22.49
N TYR A 538 -30.43 -15.79 -21.99
CA TYR A 538 -29.28 -16.18 -21.17
C TYR A 538 -28.56 -17.42 -21.71
N GLY A 539 -27.28 -17.58 -21.39
CA GLY A 539 -26.52 -18.78 -21.75
C GLY A 539 -26.29 -18.92 -23.25
N PHE A 540 -26.47 -20.13 -23.81
CA PHE A 540 -26.22 -20.39 -25.24
C PHE A 540 -27.14 -19.60 -26.17
N ALA A 541 -28.38 -19.30 -25.75
CA ALA A 541 -29.32 -18.47 -26.51
C ALA A 541 -28.80 -17.04 -26.67
N LEU A 542 -28.21 -16.48 -25.60
CA LEU A 542 -27.53 -15.19 -25.67
C LEU A 542 -26.36 -15.24 -26.65
N VAL A 543 -25.49 -16.26 -26.57
CA VAL A 543 -24.33 -16.41 -27.47
C VAL A 543 -24.74 -16.41 -28.94
N THR A 544 -25.88 -17.02 -29.29
CA THR A 544 -26.38 -17.04 -30.68
C THR A 544 -26.87 -15.69 -31.18
N CYS A 545 -27.21 -14.76 -30.29
CA CYS A 545 -27.66 -13.40 -30.62
C CYS A 545 -26.52 -12.38 -30.66
N LEU A 546 -25.32 -12.73 -30.15
CA LEU A 546 -24.17 -11.84 -30.10
C LEU A 546 -23.50 -11.66 -31.47
N SER A 547 -22.95 -10.47 -31.70
CA SER A 547 -22.11 -10.19 -32.87
C SER A 547 -20.80 -10.99 -32.83
N GLU A 548 -20.20 -11.30 -33.99
CA GLU A 548 -18.89 -11.96 -34.04
C GLU A 548 -17.79 -11.18 -33.29
N ALA A 549 -17.89 -9.84 -33.26
CA ALA A 549 -16.97 -8.98 -32.51
C ALA A 549 -17.14 -9.15 -30.99
N SER A 550 -18.38 -9.17 -30.48
CA SER A 550 -18.68 -9.41 -29.06
C SER A 550 -18.27 -10.81 -28.64
N ILE A 551 -18.49 -11.81 -29.48
CA ILE A 551 -18.07 -13.19 -29.24
C ILE A 551 -16.53 -13.28 -29.17
N SER A 552 -15.83 -12.67 -30.13
CA SER A 552 -14.36 -12.65 -30.16
C SER A 552 -13.76 -11.94 -28.94
N ALA A 553 -14.37 -10.84 -28.49
CA ALA A 553 -13.98 -10.13 -27.28
C ALA A 553 -14.11 -11.05 -26.05
N ILE A 554 -15.30 -11.65 -25.85
CA ILE A 554 -15.57 -12.56 -24.73
C ILE A 554 -14.63 -13.78 -24.77
N GLN A 555 -14.37 -14.36 -25.94
CA GLN A 555 -13.42 -15.47 -26.09
C GLN A 555 -12.01 -15.07 -25.71
N SER A 556 -11.55 -13.91 -26.16
CA SER A 556 -10.20 -13.42 -25.87
C SER A 556 -10.03 -13.14 -24.37
N THR A 557 -11.05 -12.55 -23.73
CA THR A 557 -11.05 -12.35 -22.28
C THR A 557 -11.13 -13.68 -21.53
N LYS A 558 -11.94 -14.63 -22.01
CA LYS A 558 -12.00 -16.00 -21.46
C LYS A 558 -10.66 -16.72 -21.60
N ASP A 559 -9.94 -16.53 -22.69
CA ASP A 559 -8.64 -17.17 -22.92
C ASP A 559 -7.54 -16.50 -22.07
N ALA A 560 -7.59 -15.19 -21.85
CA ALA A 560 -6.79 -14.48 -20.85
C ALA A 560 -7.07 -15.01 -19.42
N LEU A 561 -8.34 -15.25 -19.10
CA LEU A 561 -8.78 -15.86 -17.84
C LEU A 561 -8.48 -17.36 -17.74
N LYS A 562 -8.36 -18.10 -18.86
CA LYS A 562 -7.91 -19.51 -18.89
C LYS A 562 -6.41 -19.64 -18.67
N HIS A 563 -5.62 -18.72 -19.23
CA HIS A 563 -4.19 -18.61 -18.91
C HIS A 563 -4.01 -18.38 -17.40
N TYR A 564 -4.91 -17.59 -16.80
CA TYR A 564 -5.05 -17.44 -15.35
C TYR A 564 -5.59 -18.71 -14.64
N ASN A 565 -6.52 -19.46 -15.25
CA ASN A 565 -7.07 -20.68 -14.66
C ASN A 565 -5.97 -21.73 -14.44
N TYR A 566 -4.95 -21.79 -15.30
CA TYR A 566 -3.74 -22.60 -15.08
C TYR A 566 -2.86 -22.16 -13.88
N GLN A 567 -3.03 -20.95 -13.34
CA GLN A 567 -2.21 -20.40 -12.25
C GLN A 567 -2.97 -20.13 -10.95
N CYS A 568 -4.31 -20.08 -10.94
CA CYS A 568 -5.09 -19.79 -9.73
C CYS A 568 -6.34 -20.66 -9.51
N HIS A 569 -6.93 -21.31 -10.52
CA HIS A 569 -8.15 -22.15 -10.40
C HIS A 569 -9.26 -21.68 -9.43
N THR A 570 -9.39 -20.39 -9.15
CA THR A 570 -10.40 -19.83 -8.24
C THR A 570 -11.69 -19.40 -8.95
N VAL A 571 -11.69 -19.37 -10.28
CA VAL A 571 -12.85 -18.95 -11.08
C VAL A 571 -13.38 -20.13 -11.90
N PRO A 572 -14.63 -20.58 -11.66
CA PRO A 572 -15.28 -21.55 -12.53
C PRO A 572 -15.62 -20.87 -13.86
N PHE A 573 -14.69 -20.86 -14.82
CA PHE A 573 -15.03 -20.58 -16.21
C PHE A 573 -15.44 -21.89 -16.88
N THR A 574 -16.68 -21.91 -17.35
CA THR A 574 -17.28 -23.04 -18.08
C THR A 574 -16.40 -23.43 -19.26
N LYS A 575 -16.04 -24.73 -19.34
CA LYS A 575 -15.12 -25.24 -20.38
C LYS A 575 -15.70 -25.03 -21.79
N ASP A 576 -17.02 -24.94 -21.93
CA ASP A 576 -17.73 -25.07 -23.21
C ASP A 576 -18.28 -23.78 -23.84
N PHE A 577 -17.70 -22.61 -23.52
CA PHE A 577 -18.17 -21.32 -24.10
C PHE A 577 -18.29 -21.32 -25.63
N ILE A 578 -17.42 -22.00 -26.38
CA ILE A 578 -17.55 -22.20 -27.83
C ILE A 578 -16.96 -23.56 -28.22
N LYS A 579 -17.79 -24.60 -28.23
CA LYS A 579 -17.69 -25.60 -29.30
C LYS A 579 -18.67 -25.14 -30.37
N LYS A 580 -18.15 -24.45 -31.40
CA LYS A 580 -18.93 -24.33 -32.65
C LYS A 580 -19.33 -25.76 -33.03
N GLY A 581 -20.62 -25.94 -33.32
CA GLY A 581 -21.15 -27.12 -33.96
C GLY A 581 -20.45 -27.32 -35.30
N GLY A 582 -19.27 -27.93 -35.28
CA GLY A 582 -18.68 -28.63 -36.41
C GLY A 582 -19.25 -30.04 -36.37
N GLY A 583 -20.53 -30.16 -36.71
CA GLY A 583 -21.25 -31.42 -36.65
C GLY A 583 -22.62 -31.30 -37.30
N ALA A 584 -22.62 -31.29 -38.64
CA ALA A 584 -23.56 -32.03 -39.50
C ALA A 584 -23.44 -31.55 -40.96
N PRO A 585 -23.68 -32.43 -41.96
CA PRO A 585 -23.19 -33.78 -42.19
C PRO A 585 -21.88 -33.82 -43.01
#